data_AF-A0A7V9FYX0-F1
#
_entry.id   AF-A0A7V9FYX0-F1
#
_cell.length_a   1.000
_cell.length_b   1.000
_cell.length_c   1.000
_cell.angle_alpha   90.00
_cell.angle_beta   90.00
_cell.angle_gamma   90.00
#
_symmetry.space_group_name_H-M   'P 1'
#
loop_
_entity.id
_entity.type
_entity.pdbx_description
1 polymer ?
#
loop_
_entity_poly.entity_id
_entity_poly.type
_entity_poly.pdbx_seq_one_letter_code
_entity_poly.pdbx_strand_id
1 'polypeptide(L)'
;MKLVAVLAAGSTLVLGGASTPAPRLPSAPACTVFPASSPWNQRVDRLRVAADSPALIASIGRERGLHADFGSGTWNGGPIGIPVTVVGAGQPKVRVAFEYASESDPAPYPIPAGVAIEG
;
A
#
# COMPACT_ATOMS: atom_id res chain seq x y z
N MET A 1 -6.16 19.36 57.30
CA MET A 1 -5.61 18.40 56.33
C MET A 1 -5.49 19.12 54.99
N LYS A 2 -4.27 19.23 54.43
CA LYS A 2 -3.99 20.05 53.24
C LYS A 2 -4.31 19.24 51.97
N LEU A 3 -5.12 19.82 51.08
CA LEU A 3 -5.31 19.33 49.70
C LEU A 3 -3.98 19.43 48.95
N VAL A 4 -3.56 18.32 48.30
CA VAL A 4 -2.47 18.33 47.32
C VAL A 4 -3.11 18.28 45.94
N ALA A 5 -2.99 19.37 45.20
CA ALA A 5 -3.36 19.43 43.79
C ALA A 5 -2.21 18.84 42.96
N VAL A 6 -2.48 17.75 42.24
CA VAL A 6 -1.54 17.17 41.27
C VAL A 6 -1.82 17.85 39.92
N LEU A 7 -0.91 18.71 39.46
CA LEU A 7 -0.90 19.19 38.08
C LEU A 7 -0.39 18.07 37.18
N ALA A 8 -1.28 17.47 36.39
CA ALA A 8 -0.90 16.61 35.28
C ALA A 8 -0.46 17.51 34.11
N ALA A 9 0.86 17.64 33.92
CA ALA A 9 1.40 18.26 32.71
C ALA A 9 1.19 17.30 31.53
N GLY A 10 0.17 17.56 30.73
CA GLY A 10 -0.08 16.84 29.47
C GLY A 10 1.07 17.09 28.50
N SER A 11 1.93 16.09 28.30
CA SER A 11 2.93 16.11 27.23
C SER A 11 2.25 15.67 25.94
N THR A 12 1.91 16.61 25.08
CA THR A 12 1.51 16.33 23.69
C THR A 12 2.72 15.80 22.93
N LEU A 13 2.76 14.49 22.70
CA LEU A 13 3.76 13.85 21.86
C LEU A 13 3.46 14.20 20.40
N VAL A 14 4.16 15.20 19.85
CA VAL A 14 4.11 15.49 18.41
C VAL A 14 4.93 14.42 17.70
N LEU A 15 4.26 13.37 17.23
CA LEU A 15 4.81 12.42 16.26
C LEU A 15 4.84 13.10 14.88
N GLY A 16 5.77 14.04 14.72
CA GLY A 16 6.11 14.61 13.42
C GLY A 16 6.89 13.57 12.61
N GLY A 17 6.18 12.61 12.01
CA GLY A 17 6.77 11.72 11.01
C GLY A 17 7.25 12.57 9.83
N ALA A 18 8.55 12.53 9.53
CA ALA A 18 9.06 13.16 8.33
C ALA A 18 8.42 12.47 7.11
N SER A 19 7.57 13.19 6.39
CA SER A 19 6.95 12.73 5.15
C SER A 19 8.01 12.65 4.06
N THR A 20 8.19 11.47 3.45
CA THR A 20 8.99 11.38 2.24
C THR A 20 8.19 11.89 1.05
N PRO A 21 8.81 12.56 0.07
CA PRO A 21 8.14 12.90 -1.18
C PRO A 21 7.50 11.65 -1.79
N ALA A 22 6.24 11.77 -2.22
CA ALA A 22 5.54 10.64 -2.83
C ALA A 22 6.31 10.19 -4.09
N PRO A 23 6.66 8.90 -4.21
CA PRO A 23 7.35 8.40 -5.38
C PRO A 23 6.45 8.55 -6.61
N ARG A 24 7.07 8.80 -7.76
CA ARG A 24 6.37 8.89 -9.05
C ARG A 24 6.58 7.62 -9.84
N LEU A 25 5.56 7.21 -10.58
CA LEU A 25 5.69 6.11 -11.52
C LEU A 25 6.57 6.56 -12.70
N PRO A 26 7.65 5.85 -13.05
CA PRO A 26 8.51 6.25 -14.17
C PRO A 26 7.76 6.40 -15.49
N SER A 27 6.79 5.53 -15.74
CA SER A 27 5.92 5.55 -16.93
C SER A 27 4.75 6.55 -16.85
N ALA A 28 4.51 7.15 -15.67
CA ALA A 28 3.47 8.16 -15.45
C ALA A 28 3.98 9.24 -14.48
N PRO A 29 4.93 10.10 -14.90
CA PRO A 29 5.61 11.04 -13.98
C PRO A 29 4.68 12.13 -13.42
N ALA A 30 3.53 12.36 -14.05
CA ALA A 30 2.49 13.25 -13.53
C ALA A 30 1.68 12.61 -12.38
N CYS A 31 1.79 11.29 -12.18
CA CYS A 31 1.07 10.53 -11.17
C CYS A 31 1.98 10.19 -9.99
N THR A 32 1.61 10.64 -8.80
CA THR A 32 2.27 10.24 -7.54
C THR A 32 1.63 8.97 -6.98
N VAL A 33 2.44 8.06 -6.46
CA VAL A 33 1.96 6.89 -5.71
C VAL A 33 1.54 7.35 -4.32
N PHE A 34 0.21 7.47 -4.15
CA PHE A 34 -0.47 8.07 -3.00
C PHE A 34 -0.09 9.56 -2.75
N PRO A 35 -0.91 10.31 -1.98
CA PRO A 35 -0.54 11.64 -1.50
C PRO A 35 0.72 11.61 -0.62
N ALA A 36 1.47 12.71 -0.55
CA ALA A 36 2.68 12.80 0.30
C ALA A 36 2.37 12.61 1.80
N SER A 37 1.15 12.92 2.25
CA SER A 37 0.69 12.70 3.61
C SER A 37 0.19 11.27 3.88
N SER A 38 0.12 10.42 2.85
CA SER A 38 -0.32 9.03 3.00
C SER A 38 0.54 8.30 4.02
N PRO A 39 -0.05 7.48 4.91
CA PRO A 39 0.72 6.61 5.82
C PRO A 39 1.74 5.72 5.08
N TRP A 40 1.45 5.33 3.83
CA TRP A 40 2.36 4.56 2.98
C TRP A 40 3.65 5.30 2.60
N ASN A 41 3.66 6.63 2.72
CA ASN A 41 4.81 7.50 2.45
C ASN A 41 5.47 8.00 3.76
N GLN A 42 5.18 7.37 4.90
CA GLN A 42 5.78 7.72 6.19
C GLN A 42 6.97 6.81 6.52
N ARG A 43 8.05 7.43 7.01
CA ARG A 43 9.24 6.74 7.50
C ARG A 43 8.92 6.00 8.81
N VAL A 44 9.14 4.69 8.83
CA VAL A 44 8.89 3.83 10.01
C VAL A 44 10.15 3.41 10.75
N ASP A 45 11.33 3.67 10.19
CA ASP A 45 12.66 3.26 10.70
C ASP A 45 13.04 3.87 12.06
N ARG A 46 12.31 4.90 12.51
CA ARG A 46 12.53 5.60 13.79
C ARG A 46 11.34 5.57 14.72
N LEU A 47 10.24 4.91 14.33
CA LEU A 47 9.06 4.83 15.17
C LEU A 47 9.30 3.84 16.32
N ARG A 48 8.69 4.12 17.47
CA ARG A 48 8.67 3.16 18.58
C ARG A 48 7.81 1.97 18.16
N VAL A 49 8.25 0.77 18.52
CA VAL A 49 7.42 -0.43 18.41
C VAL A 49 6.14 -0.21 19.22
N ALA A 50 4.99 -0.52 18.62
CA ALA A 50 3.69 -0.36 19.29
C ALA A 50 3.58 -1.35 20.46
N ALA A 51 3.03 -0.90 21.60
CA ALA A 51 3.01 -1.69 22.84
C ALA A 51 2.24 -3.02 22.71
N ASP A 52 1.29 -3.09 21.79
CA ASP A 52 0.45 -4.24 21.46
C ASP A 52 1.05 -5.15 20.36
N SER A 53 2.21 -4.80 19.79
CA SER A 53 2.92 -5.63 18.80
C SER A 53 3.09 -7.09 19.23
N PRO A 54 3.41 -7.42 20.51
CA PRO A 54 3.47 -8.80 20.96
C PRO A 54 2.16 -9.57 20.80
N ALA A 55 1.00 -8.92 21.02
CA ALA A 55 -0.31 -9.54 20.88
C ALA A 55 -0.65 -9.81 19.40
N LEU A 56 -0.35 -8.84 18.52
CA LEU A 56 -0.53 -8.98 17.07
C LEU A 56 0.35 -10.10 16.48
N ILE A 57 1.61 -10.17 16.90
CA ILE A 57 2.52 -11.25 16.48
C ILE A 57 2.03 -12.61 16.98
N ALA A 58 1.52 -12.67 18.22
CA ALA A 58 0.95 -13.89 18.76
C ALA A 58 -0.31 -14.36 18.00
N SER A 59 -1.17 -13.44 17.53
CA SER A 59 -2.37 -13.80 16.75
C SER A 59 -2.04 -14.34 15.35
N ILE A 60 -0.92 -13.92 14.75
CA ILE A 60 -0.43 -14.47 13.47
C ILE A 60 0.12 -15.90 13.68
N GLY A 61 0.84 -16.10 14.79
CA GLY A 61 1.50 -17.35 15.16
C GLY A 61 3.02 -17.25 14.97
N ARG A 62 3.76 -17.19 16.08
CA ARG A 62 5.22 -16.94 16.11
C ARG A 62 6.05 -17.99 15.38
N GLU A 63 5.52 -19.20 15.26
CA GLU A 63 6.18 -20.35 14.65
C GLU A 63 5.47 -20.80 13.37
N ARG A 64 4.43 -20.06 12.94
CA ARG A 64 3.73 -20.37 11.71
C ARG A 64 4.60 -19.95 10.53
N GLY A 65 4.95 -20.92 9.68
CA GLY A 65 5.58 -20.62 8.39
C GLY A 65 4.69 -19.70 7.56
N LEU A 66 5.31 -18.68 6.96
CA LEU A 66 4.63 -17.81 6.01
C LEU A 66 4.81 -18.36 4.59
N HIS A 67 3.76 -18.25 3.79
CA HIS A 67 3.88 -18.41 2.35
C HIS A 67 4.54 -17.15 1.80
N ALA A 68 5.71 -17.30 1.19
CA ALA A 68 6.40 -16.19 0.54
C ALA A 68 5.68 -15.85 -0.77
N ASP A 69 4.70 -14.96 -0.69
CA ASP A 69 3.97 -14.44 -1.86
C ASP A 69 4.71 -13.24 -2.48
N PHE A 70 6.01 -13.43 -2.71
CA PHE A 70 6.87 -12.45 -3.37
C PHE A 70 7.85 -13.17 -4.29
N GLY A 71 8.17 -12.54 -5.42
CA GLY A 71 9.14 -13.08 -6.36
C GLY A 71 9.55 -12.06 -7.41
N SER A 72 10.56 -12.40 -8.19
CA SER A 72 11.12 -11.56 -9.26
C SER A 72 11.62 -12.43 -10.40
N GLY A 73 11.69 -11.87 -11.61
CA GLY A 73 12.12 -12.60 -12.80
C GLY A 73 10.94 -13.33 -13.44
N THR A 74 11.18 -14.54 -13.91
CA THR A 74 10.17 -15.32 -14.65
C THR A 74 9.80 -16.62 -13.96
N TRP A 75 8.51 -16.94 -13.96
CA TRP A 75 7.96 -18.24 -13.56
C TRP A 75 7.15 -18.80 -14.73
N ASN A 76 7.35 -20.08 -15.08
CA ASN A 76 6.67 -20.74 -16.21
C ASN A 76 6.69 -19.96 -17.55
N GLY A 77 7.73 -19.15 -17.78
CA GLY A 77 7.88 -18.34 -19.00
C GLY A 77 7.21 -16.97 -18.95
N GLY A 78 6.48 -16.63 -17.88
CA GLY A 78 5.90 -15.31 -17.65
C GLY A 78 6.55 -14.55 -16.49
N PRO A 79 6.40 -13.22 -16.40
CA PRO A 79 6.96 -12.42 -15.31
C PRO A 79 6.21 -12.67 -13.99
N ILE A 80 6.92 -12.77 -12.87
CA ILE A 80 6.27 -12.87 -11.56
C ILE A 80 5.64 -11.52 -11.18
N GLY A 81 4.36 -11.56 -10.78
CA GLY A 81 3.61 -10.44 -10.21
C GLY A 81 2.56 -9.83 -11.15
N ILE A 82 1.84 -8.84 -10.64
CA ILE A 82 0.77 -8.13 -11.37
C ILE A 82 1.38 -7.00 -12.21
N PRO A 83 1.40 -7.08 -13.55
CA PRO A 83 2.01 -6.05 -14.36
C PRO A 83 1.16 -4.78 -14.44
N VAL A 84 1.82 -3.62 -14.56
CA VAL A 84 1.15 -2.32 -14.74
C VAL A 84 1.37 -1.82 -16.16
N THR A 85 0.28 -1.61 -16.91
CA THR A 85 0.31 -0.96 -18.23
C THR A 85 -0.22 0.47 -18.11
N VAL A 86 0.62 1.47 -18.42
CA VAL A 86 0.22 2.88 -18.45
C VAL A 86 -0.25 3.26 -19.85
N VAL A 87 -1.40 3.93 -19.93
CA VAL A 87 -1.98 4.43 -21.19
C VAL A 87 -2.27 5.92 -21.11
N GLY A 88 -2.27 6.59 -22.26
CA GLY A 88 -2.64 8.00 -22.37
C GLY A 88 -4.15 8.23 -22.37
N ALA A 89 -4.57 9.49 -22.21
CA ALA A 89 -5.98 9.88 -22.16
C ALA A 89 -6.80 9.50 -23.41
N GLY A 90 -6.15 9.30 -24.55
CA GLY A 90 -6.79 8.89 -25.81
C GLY A 90 -7.07 7.39 -25.95
N GLN A 91 -6.65 6.53 -25.00
CA GLN A 91 -6.86 5.09 -25.09
C GLN A 91 -8.37 4.76 -25.10
N PRO A 92 -8.88 4.11 -26.17
CA PRO A 92 -10.27 3.66 -26.19
C PRO A 92 -10.56 2.71 -25.03
N LYS A 93 -11.74 2.89 -24.42
CA LYS A 93 -12.23 2.00 -23.38
C LYS A 93 -13.00 0.83 -23.99
N VAL A 94 -12.88 -0.34 -23.38
CA VAL A 94 -13.59 -1.56 -23.77
C VAL A 94 -14.50 -2.03 -22.63
N ARG A 95 -15.61 -2.69 -22.99
CA ARG A 95 -16.45 -3.35 -22.00
C ARG A 95 -15.78 -4.65 -21.57
N VAL A 96 -15.71 -4.88 -20.26
CA VAL A 96 -15.14 -6.09 -19.66
C VAL A 96 -16.25 -6.81 -18.91
N ALA A 97 -16.33 -8.13 -19.07
CA ALA A 97 -17.12 -8.99 -18.23
C ALA A 97 -16.17 -9.67 -17.23
N PHE A 98 -16.53 -9.64 -15.95
CA PHE A 98 -15.74 -10.25 -14.88
C PHE A 98 -16.44 -11.50 -14.38
N GLU A 99 -15.65 -12.53 -14.09
CA GLU A 99 -16.14 -13.72 -13.37
C GLU A 99 -16.59 -13.34 -11.95
N TYR A 100 -15.83 -12.47 -11.29
CA TYR A 100 -16.14 -11.93 -9.96
C TYR A 100 -16.58 -10.46 -10.04
N ALA A 101 -17.72 -10.20 -10.69
CA ALA A 101 -18.21 -8.84 -10.92
C ALA A 101 -18.44 -8.02 -9.63
N SER A 102 -18.66 -8.67 -8.49
CA SER A 102 -18.82 -7.99 -7.18
C SER A 102 -17.53 -7.36 -6.66
N GLU A 103 -16.37 -7.74 -7.19
CA GLU A 103 -15.06 -7.20 -6.81
C GLU A 103 -14.56 -6.13 -7.79
N SER A 104 -15.41 -5.67 -8.71
CA SER A 104 -15.05 -4.74 -9.77
C SER A 104 -16.08 -3.64 -9.94
N ASP A 105 -15.62 -2.45 -10.31
CA ASP A 105 -16.51 -1.33 -10.60
C ASP A 105 -17.21 -1.55 -11.96
N PRO A 106 -18.53 -1.30 -12.06
CA PRO A 106 -19.24 -1.39 -13.33
C PRO A 106 -18.88 -0.20 -14.23
N ALA A 107 -17.93 -0.38 -15.16
CA ALA A 107 -17.54 0.63 -16.14
C ALA A 107 -16.79 0.01 -17.35
N PRO A 108 -16.64 0.74 -18.46
CA PRO A 108 -15.63 0.43 -19.47
C PRO A 108 -14.21 0.76 -18.96
N TYR A 109 -13.24 -0.08 -19.33
CA TYR A 109 -11.84 0.01 -18.87
C TYR A 109 -10.89 0.39 -20.01
N PRO A 110 -9.86 1.21 -19.78
CA PRO A 110 -8.90 1.65 -20.81
C PRO A 110 -7.84 0.57 -21.07
N ILE A 111 -8.24 -0.58 -21.60
CA ILE A 111 -7.36 -1.74 -21.83
C ILE A 111 -6.86 -1.71 -23.30
N PRO A 112 -5.55 -1.53 -23.56
CA PRO A 112 -4.99 -1.62 -24.90
C PRO A 112 -4.89 -3.07 -25.36
N ALA A 113 -4.82 -3.29 -26.68
CA ALA A 113 -4.74 -4.65 -27.25
C ALA A 113 -3.48 -5.43 -26.80
N GLY A 114 -2.38 -4.72 -26.52
CA GLY A 114 -1.12 -5.29 -26.02
C GLY A 114 -0.91 -5.10 -24.51
N VAL A 115 -1.99 -5.09 -23.72
CA VAL A 115 -1.90 -4.98 -22.26
C VAL A 115 -1.06 -6.13 -21.70
N ALA A 116 -0.22 -5.85 -20.70
CA ALA A 116 0.48 -6.89 -19.97
C ALA A 116 -0.51 -7.72 -19.13
N ILE A 117 -0.37 -9.05 -19.18
CA ILE A 117 -1.23 -10.00 -18.47
C ILE A 117 -0.41 -10.68 -17.37
N GLU A 118 -1.00 -10.84 -16.20
CA GLU A 118 -0.43 -11.61 -15.08
C GLU A 118 -0.45 -13.12 -15.40
N GLY A 119 0.66 -13.83 -15.15
CA GLY A 119 0.78 -15.27 -15.36
C GLY A 119 2.21 -15.80 -15.31
#